data_AF-Q1IIJ7-F1
#
_entry.id   AF-Q1IIJ7-F1
#
_cell.length_a   1.000
_cell.length_b   1.000
_cell.length_c   1.000
_cell.angle_alpha   90.00
_cell.angle_beta   90.00
_cell.angle_gamma   90.00
#
_symmetry.space_group_name_H-M   'P 1'
#
loop_
_entity.id
_entity.type
_entity.pdbx_description
1 polymer ?
#
loop_
_entity_poly.entity_id
_entity_poly.type
_entity_poly.pdbx_seq_one_letter_code
_entity_poly.pdbx_strand_id
1 'polypeptide(L)'
;MGLFFGIVDFAGGLALIIWGGALSRRYNAWTTRLRERHPNFNAPPTPEWRARNTRIMTVMFRGFGAVIFLLGILTLLPLLTGTKPH
;
A
#
# COMPACT_ATOMS: atom_id res chain seq x y z
N MET A 1 8.83 -18.16 13.19
CA MET A 1 8.89 -16.74 12.78
C MET A 1 8.69 -16.55 11.27
N GLY A 2 9.45 -17.20 10.38
CA GLY A 2 9.33 -17.01 8.93
C GLY A 2 7.94 -17.25 8.33
N LEU A 3 7.21 -18.27 8.80
CA LEU A 3 5.84 -18.55 8.34
C LEU A 3 4.87 -17.39 8.63
N PHE A 4 4.92 -16.85 9.85
CA PHE A 4 4.05 -15.75 10.27
C PHE A 4 4.33 -14.50 9.43
N PHE A 5 5.60 -14.09 9.33
CA PHE A 5 5.98 -12.91 8.53
C PHE A 5 5.63 -13.11 7.05
N GLY A 6 5.90 -14.29 6.48
CA GLY A 6 5.55 -14.59 5.10
C GLY A 6 4.04 -14.51 4.82
N ILE A 7 3.18 -14.97 5.74
CA ILE A 7 1.72 -14.84 5.62
C ILE A 7 1.29 -13.37 5.70
N VAL A 8 1.84 -12.61 6.65
CA VAL A 8 1.53 -11.18 6.81
C VAL A 8 1.92 -10.40 5.56
N ASP A 9 3.11 -10.64 5.03
CA ASP A 9 3.60 -9.98 3.82
C ASP A 9 2.78 -10.38 2.59
N PHE A 10 2.49 -11.68 2.42
CA PHE A 10 1.65 -12.15 1.32
C PHE A 10 0.26 -11.49 1.36
N ALA A 11 -0.43 -11.58 2.50
CA ALA A 11 -1.77 -11.03 2.63
C ALA A 11 -1.79 -9.50 2.56
N GLY A 12 -0.83 -8.83 3.21
CA GLY A 12 -0.71 -7.38 3.24
C GLY A 12 -0.35 -6.81 1.86
N GLY A 13 0.59 -7.43 1.16
CA GLY A 13 0.96 -7.06 -0.20
C GLY A 13 -0.22 -7.22 -1.17
N LEU A 14 -0.93 -8.36 -1.10
CA LEU A 14 -2.11 -8.61 -1.92
C LEU A 14 -3.23 -7.58 -1.63
N ALA A 15 -3.47 -7.29 -0.35
CA ALA A 15 -4.43 -6.27 0.09
C ALA A 15 -4.10 -4.88 -0.49
N LEU A 16 -2.82 -4.47 -0.48
CA LEU A 16 -2.39 -3.20 -1.06
C LEU A 16 -2.57 -3.15 -2.59
N ILE A 17 -2.36 -4.27 -3.29
CA ILE A 17 -2.58 -4.36 -4.74
C ILE A 17 -4.07 -4.19 -5.09
N ILE A 18 -4.92 -4.96 -4.40
CA ILE A 18 -6.37 -5.00 -4.67
C ILE A 18 -7.04 -3.69 -4.23
N TRP A 19 -6.77 -3.23 -3.01
CA TRP A 19 -7.47 -2.10 -2.40
C TRP A 19 -6.72 -0.77 -2.48
N GLY A 20 -5.53 -0.72 -3.08
CA GLY A 20 -4.70 0.50 -3.16
C GLY A 20 -5.43 1.73 -3.70
N GLY A 21 -6.36 1.54 -4.66
CA GLY A 21 -7.20 2.63 -5.16
C GLY A 21 -8.21 3.17 -4.13
N ALA A 22 -8.88 2.27 -3.40
CA ALA A 22 -9.81 2.66 -2.35
C ALA A 22 -9.10 3.31 -1.16
N LEU A 23 -7.94 2.76 -0.77
CA LEU A 23 -7.08 3.34 0.26
C LEU A 23 -6.58 4.73 -0.13
N SER A 24 -6.14 4.91 -1.38
CA SER A 24 -5.70 6.22 -1.88
C SER A 24 -6.79 7.28 -1.83
N ARG A 25 -8.02 6.94 -2.22
CA ARG A 25 -9.16 7.87 -2.12
C ARG A 25 -9.45 8.25 -0.66
N ARG A 26 -9.48 7.28 0.25
CA ARG A 26 -9.71 7.52 1.68
C ARG A 26 -8.62 8.38 2.30
N TYR A 27 -7.35 8.04 2.03
CA TYR A 27 -6.19 8.79 2.51
C TYR A 27 -6.21 10.23 2.02
N ASN A 28 -6.43 10.44 0.71
CA ASN A 28 -6.46 11.78 0.13
C ASN A 28 -7.65 12.61 0.64
N ALA A 29 -8.82 11.99 0.86
CA ALA A 29 -9.97 12.67 1.46
C ALA A 29 -9.70 13.06 2.93
N TRP A 30 -8.97 12.22 3.67
CA TRP A 30 -8.58 12.54 5.04
C TRP A 30 -7.56 13.69 5.10
N THR A 31 -6.50 13.64 4.28
CA THR A 31 -5.48 14.70 4.24
C THR A 31 -6.03 16.02 3.70
N THR A 32 -6.95 15.98 2.74
CA THR A 32 -7.66 17.18 2.25
C THR A 32 -8.46 17.81 3.39
N ARG A 33 -9.28 17.03 4.13
CA ARG A 33 -10.05 17.54 5.27
C ARG A 33 -9.18 18.15 6.35
N LEU A 34 -8.00 17.58 6.60
CA LEU A 34 -7.04 18.14 7.54
C LEU A 34 -6.52 19.51 7.09
N ARG A 35 -6.21 19.67 5.80
CA ARG A 35 -5.76 20.95 5.22
C ARG A 35 -6.85 22.01 5.20
N GLU A 36 -8.10 21.61 4.96
CA GLU A 36 -9.26 22.50 5.05
C GLU A 36 -9.46 23.05 6.47
N ARG A 37 -9.17 22.24 7.51
CA ARG A 37 -9.22 22.67 8.91
C ARG A 37 -8.04 23.57 9.32
N HIS A 38 -6.90 23.44 8.64
CA HIS A 38 -5.65 24.11 9.00
C HIS A 38 -4.98 24.75 7.77
N PRO A 39 -5.64 25.69 7.07
CA PRO A 39 -5.18 26.22 5.79
C PRO A 39 -3.87 27.02 5.90
N ASN A 40 -3.57 27.58 7.09
CA ASN A 40 -2.36 28.38 7.33
C ASN A 40 -1.06 27.56 7.27
N PHE A 41 -1.13 26.24 7.48
CA PHE A 41 0.06 25.37 7.37
C PHE A 41 0.24 24.84 5.94
N ASN A 42 -0.85 24.47 5.28
CA ASN A 42 -0.82 23.97 3.91
C ASN A 42 -2.20 24.14 3.26
N ALA A 43 -2.23 24.81 2.11
CA ALA A 43 -3.47 25.05 1.40
C ALA A 43 -4.13 23.72 0.95
N PRO A 44 -5.46 23.63 0.99
CA PRO A 44 -6.17 22.49 0.48
C PRO A 44 -5.92 22.33 -1.04
N PRO A 45 -5.67 21.11 -1.53
CA PRO A 45 -5.38 20.87 -2.94
C PRO A 45 -6.61 21.15 -3.82
N THR A 46 -6.36 21.66 -5.04
CA THR A 46 -7.42 21.81 -6.05
C THR A 46 -8.02 20.45 -6.44
N PRO A 47 -9.22 20.39 -7.05
CA PRO A 47 -9.82 19.14 -7.50
C PRO A 47 -8.91 18.31 -8.44
N GLU A 48 -8.21 18.98 -9.36
CA GLU A 48 -7.27 18.33 -10.28
C GLU A 48 -6.09 17.70 -9.53
N TRP A 49 -5.50 18.44 -8.58
CA TRP A 49 -4.44 17.93 -7.72
C TRP A 49 -4.92 16.77 -6.83
N ARG A 50 -6.17 16.79 -6.37
CA ARG A 50 -6.76 15.64 -5.65
C ARG A 50 -6.85 14.40 -6.54
N ALA A 51 -7.31 14.53 -7.78
CA ALA A 51 -7.35 13.40 -8.71
C ALA A 51 -5.93 12.85 -8.97
N ARG A 52 -4.96 13.74 -9.19
CA ARG A 52 -3.56 13.39 -9.43
C ARG A 52 -2.91 12.68 -8.23
N ASN A 53 -3.08 13.22 -7.02
CA ASN A 53 -2.58 12.61 -5.79
C ASN A 53 -3.16 11.21 -5.57
N THR A 54 -4.45 11.02 -5.84
CA THR A 54 -5.08 9.70 -5.76
C THR A 54 -4.42 8.71 -6.72
N ARG A 55 -4.15 9.11 -7.97
CA ARG A 55 -3.52 8.25 -8.97
C ARG A 55 -2.08 7.89 -8.57
N ILE A 56 -1.30 8.88 -8.15
CA ILE A 56 0.09 8.67 -7.69
C ILE A 56 0.11 7.71 -6.51
N MET A 57 -0.72 7.95 -5.48
CA MET A 57 -0.79 7.08 -4.31
C MET A 57 -1.27 5.67 -4.64
N THR A 58 -2.18 5.53 -5.61
CA THR A 58 -2.64 4.20 -6.05
C THR A 58 -1.50 3.40 -6.67
N VAL A 59 -0.69 4.05 -7.52
CA VAL A 59 0.48 3.40 -8.13
C VAL A 59 1.51 3.06 -7.06
N MET A 60 1.77 3.95 -6.11
CA MET A 60 2.72 3.67 -5.02
C MET A 60 2.26 2.53 -4.13
N PHE A 61 0.98 2.50 -3.70
CA PHE A 61 0.46 1.39 -2.90
C PHE A 61 0.50 0.06 -3.66
N ARG A 62 0.16 0.06 -4.96
CA ARG A 62 0.21 -1.16 -5.77
C ARG A 62 1.64 -1.64 -5.99
N GLY A 63 2.56 -0.74 -6.31
CA GLY A 63 3.98 -1.06 -6.51
C GLY A 63 4.61 -1.60 -5.23
N PHE A 64 4.40 -0.92 -4.10
CA PHE A 64 4.89 -1.39 -2.80
C PHE A 64 4.21 -2.70 -2.39
N GLY A 65 2.91 -2.83 -2.63
CA GLY A 65 2.17 -4.06 -2.40
C GLY A 65 2.70 -5.24 -3.20
N ALA A 66 3.09 -5.04 -4.47
CA ALA A 66 3.70 -6.07 -5.30
C ALA A 66 5.05 -6.56 -4.76
N VAL A 67 5.88 -5.64 -4.26
CA VAL A 67 7.17 -5.99 -3.63
C VAL A 67 6.94 -6.81 -2.36
N ILE A 68 6.07 -6.35 -1.45
CA ILE A 68 5.76 -7.07 -0.22
C ILE A 68 5.15 -8.44 -0.53
N PHE A 69 4.22 -8.50 -1.48
CA PHE A 69 3.59 -9.74 -1.91
C PHE A 69 4.62 -10.77 -2.40
N LEU A 70 5.58 -10.32 -3.24
CA LEU A 70 6.65 -11.17 -3.73
C LEU A 70 7.57 -11.65 -2.59
N LEU A 71 7.91 -10.78 -1.63
CA LEU A 71 8.68 -11.18 -0.44
C LEU A 71 7.95 -12.25 0.38
N GLY A 72 6.62 -12.12 0.52
CA GLY A 72 5.77 -13.13 1.13
C GLY A 72 5.86 -14.47 0.40
N ILE A 73 5.75 -14.48 -0.94
CA ILE A 73 5.92 -15.70 -1.74
C ILE A 73 7.31 -16.31 -1.54
N LEU A 74 8.38 -15.52 -1.65
CA LEU A 74 9.75 -16.01 -1.53
C LEU A 74 10.04 -16.58 -0.13
N THR A 75 9.37 -16.06 0.90
CA THR A 75 9.48 -16.57 2.27
C THR A 75 8.66 -17.85 2.46
N LEU A 76 7.45 -17.91 1.91
CA LEU A 76 6.53 -19.03 2.10
C LEU A 76 6.88 -20.25 1.23
N LEU A 77 7.31 -20.03 -0.01
CA LEU A 77 7.52 -21.10 -0.98
C LEU A 77 8.48 -22.19 -0.43
N PRO A 78 9.68 -21.87 0.10
CA PRO A 78 10.59 -22.88 0.63
C PRO A 78 10.04 -23.60 1.87
N LEU A 79 9.25 -22.89 2.69
CA LEU A 79 8.60 -23.45 3.88
C LEU A 79 7.51 -24.45 3.50
N LEU A 80 6.83 -24.24 2.37
CA LEU A 80 5.75 -25.10 1.88
C LEU A 80 6.28 -26.28 1.07
N THR A 81 7.38 -26.11 0.33
CA THR A 81 7.97 -27.15 -0.53
C THR A 81 9.04 -28.00 0.19
N GLY A 82 9.45 -27.61 1.39
CA GLY A 82 10.50 -28.30 2.15
C GLY A 82 11.91 -28.13 1.56
N THR A 83 12.08 -27.23 0.58
CA THR A 83 13.40 -26.91 0.01
C THR A 83 14.20 -26.09 1.02
N LYS A 84 15.29 -26.63 1.55
CA LYS A 84 16.22 -25.86 2.39
C LYS A 84 16.93 -24.82 1.52
N PRO A 85 17.10 -23.57 1.99
CA PRO A 85 17.99 -22.64 1.31
C PRO A 85 19.40 -23.26 1.32
N HIS A 86 20.01 -23.37 0.14
CA HIS A 86 21.40 -23.81 -0.04
C HIS A 86 22.37 -22.75 0.45
#